data_AF-Q32EE8-F1
#
_entry.id   AF-Q32EE8-F1
#
_cell.length_a   1.000
_cell.length_b   1.000
_cell.length_c   1.000
_cell.angle_alpha   90.00
_cell.angle_beta   90.00
_cell.angle_gamma   90.00
#
_symmetry.space_group_name_H-M   'P 1'
#
loop_
_entity.id
_entity.type
_entity.pdbx_description
1 polymer ?
#
loop_
_entity_poly.entity_id
_entity_poly.type
_entity_poly.pdbx_seq_one_letter_code
_entity_poly.pdbx_strand_id
1 'polypeptide(L)'
;MTDNTRLRIAMQKSGRLSDDSRELLARCGIKINLHTQRLIAMAENMPIDILRVRDDDIPGLVMDGVVDLGIIGENVLEEELLNRRAQGEDPRYFTLRRLDFGGCRLSLATPIDEAWDGPLSLNGKRIATSYPHLLKRYLDQKGISFKSCLLNGSVEVAPRAGLADAICDLVSTGATLEANGLREVEVIYRSKACLIQRDGEMEESKQQLIDKLLTRIQGVIQARESKYIMMHAPTERLDEVIALLPGAERPTILPLAGDQQRVAMHMVSSETLFWETMEKLKALGASSILVLPIEKMME
;
A
#
# COMPACT_ATOMS: atom_id res chain seq x y z
N MET A 1 5.89 11.23 31.64
CA MET A 1 5.97 12.38 30.73
C MET A 1 6.57 11.87 29.44
N THR A 2 5.86 11.99 28.32
CA THR A 2 6.35 11.52 27.03
C THR A 2 7.41 12.50 26.54
N ASP A 3 8.62 12.02 26.28
CA ASP A 3 9.69 12.83 25.69
C ASP A 3 9.21 13.37 24.34
N ASN A 4 9.09 14.70 24.23
CA ASN A 4 8.62 15.35 23.01
C ASN A 4 9.72 15.48 21.96
N THR A 5 10.98 15.18 22.28
CA THR A 5 12.10 15.24 21.32
C THR A 5 12.12 14.03 20.39
N ARG A 6 11.40 12.95 20.72
CA ARG A 6 11.33 11.72 19.92
C ARG A 6 10.19 11.79 18.92
N LEU A 7 10.45 11.36 17.68
CA LEU A 7 9.46 11.26 16.62
C LEU A 7 8.50 10.10 16.91
N ARG A 8 7.20 10.38 17.00
CA ARG A 8 6.17 9.37 17.29
C ARG A 8 5.47 8.93 16.02
N ILE A 9 5.48 7.62 15.77
CA ILE A 9 4.87 7.02 14.58
C ILE A 9 3.81 6.02 15.03
N ALA A 10 2.55 6.25 14.65
CA ALA A 10 1.48 5.28 14.85
C ALA A 10 1.46 4.25 13.72
N MET A 11 1.25 2.98 14.08
CA MET A 11 1.02 1.90 13.13
C MET A 11 0.00 0.90 13.68
N GLN A 12 -0.61 0.14 12.77
CA GLN A 12 -1.57 -0.89 13.14
C GLN A 12 -0.92 -2.00 13.99
N LYS A 13 -1.45 -2.25 15.19
CA LYS A 13 -0.93 -3.23 16.15
C LYS A 13 -0.99 -4.67 15.63
N SER A 14 -2.08 -4.98 14.93
CA SER A 14 -2.44 -6.28 14.37
C SER A 14 -3.42 -6.06 13.22
N GLY A 15 -3.32 -6.84 12.15
CA GLY A 15 -4.19 -6.69 10.98
C GLY A 15 -3.38 -6.58 9.69
N ARG A 16 -4.07 -6.21 8.61
CA ARG A 16 -3.55 -6.28 7.23
C ARG A 16 -2.28 -5.48 6.99
N LEU A 17 -2.09 -4.35 7.69
CA LEU A 17 -0.94 -3.48 7.49
C LEU A 17 0.18 -3.72 8.48
N SER A 18 -0.03 -4.54 9.51
CA SER A 18 0.88 -4.63 10.66
C SER A 18 2.26 -5.17 10.29
N ASP A 19 2.30 -6.31 9.58
CA ASP A 19 3.54 -6.97 9.21
C ASP A 19 4.33 -6.19 8.17
N ASP A 20 3.67 -5.69 7.12
CA ASP A 20 4.31 -4.89 6.08
C ASP A 20 4.86 -3.57 6.62
N SER A 21 4.12 -2.91 7.54
CA SER A 21 4.60 -1.69 8.21
C SER A 21 5.82 -1.97 9.07
N ARG A 22 5.81 -3.08 9.83
CA ARG A 22 6.96 -3.52 10.63
C ARG A 22 8.17 -3.80 9.74
N GLU A 23 7.97 -4.50 8.63
CA GLU A 23 9.03 -4.81 7.69
C GLU A 23 9.60 -3.53 7.07
N LEU A 24 8.75 -2.59 6.65
CA LEU A 24 9.17 -1.31 6.10
C LEU A 24 10.08 -0.55 7.09
N LEU A 25 9.64 -0.41 8.35
CA LEU A 25 10.40 0.29 9.38
C LEU A 25 11.74 -0.41 9.67
N ALA A 26 11.75 -1.74 9.72
CA ALA A 26 12.97 -2.54 9.90
C ALA A 26 13.94 -2.36 8.72
N ARG A 27 13.45 -2.39 7.47
CA ARG A 27 14.27 -2.14 6.26
C ARG A 27 14.80 -0.70 6.22
N CYS A 28 14.04 0.27 6.73
CA CYS A 28 14.51 1.63 6.96
C CYS A 28 15.56 1.74 8.08
N GLY A 29 15.93 0.64 8.72
CA GLY A 29 16.99 0.57 9.73
C GLY A 29 16.55 0.97 11.12
N ILE A 30 15.24 1.04 11.39
CA ILE A 30 14.70 1.31 12.73
C ILE A 30 14.71 0.00 13.52
N LYS A 31 15.56 -0.10 14.54
CA LYS A 31 15.68 -1.29 15.38
C LYS A 31 14.70 -1.18 16.54
N ILE A 32 13.64 -1.98 16.49
CA ILE A 32 12.57 -1.95 17.50
C ILE A 32 12.41 -3.35 18.09
N ASN A 33 12.41 -3.43 19.42
CA ASN A 33 12.05 -4.67 20.10
C ASN A 33 10.51 -4.79 20.24
N LEU A 34 9.88 -5.37 19.21
CA LEU A 34 8.42 -5.53 19.14
C LEU A 34 7.88 -6.75 19.89
N HIS A 35 8.74 -7.54 20.55
CA HIS A 35 8.30 -8.71 21.33
C HIS A 35 7.54 -8.33 22.60
N THR A 36 7.58 -7.06 23.00
CA THR A 36 6.82 -6.59 24.16
C THR A 36 5.35 -6.34 23.77
N GLN A 37 4.40 -6.72 24.64
CA GLN A 37 2.99 -6.36 24.50
C GLN A 37 2.72 -4.86 24.78
N ARG A 38 3.77 -4.03 24.87
CA ARG A 38 3.66 -2.62 25.19
C ARG A 38 3.00 -1.87 24.02
N LEU A 39 2.19 -0.88 24.39
CA LEU A 39 1.58 0.06 23.45
C LEU A 39 2.63 0.86 22.67
N ILE A 40 3.73 1.22 23.35
CA ILE A 40 4.84 2.01 22.83
C ILE A 40 6.07 1.13 22.75
N ALA A 41 6.65 1.02 21.56
CA ALA A 41 7.93 0.35 21.32
C ALA A 41 8.97 1.40 20.92
N MET A 42 10.03 1.53 21.71
CA MET A 42 11.08 2.52 21.47
C MET A 42 12.13 1.95 20.52
N ALA A 43 12.55 2.74 19.54
CA ALA A 43 13.69 2.39 18.71
C ALA A 43 14.99 2.51 19.51
N GLU A 44 15.85 1.50 19.42
CA GLU A 44 17.11 1.41 20.16
C GLU A 44 18.21 2.31 19.56
N ASN A 45 18.12 2.58 18.26
CA ASN A 45 19.17 3.25 17.49
C ASN A 45 18.76 4.63 16.93
N MET A 46 17.54 5.09 17.21
CA MET A 46 16.99 6.37 16.71
C MET A 46 16.04 6.99 17.74
N PRO A 47 15.86 8.32 17.74
CA PRO A 47 14.88 9.00 18.59
C PRO A 47 13.46 8.83 18.02
N ILE A 48 13.00 7.57 17.90
CA ILE A 48 11.71 7.19 17.33
C ILE A 48 10.95 6.30 18.32
N ASP A 49 9.68 6.61 18.53
CA ASP A 49 8.74 5.78 19.29
C ASP A 49 7.62 5.30 18.38
N ILE A 50 7.38 3.99 18.39
CA ILE A 50 6.32 3.36 17.62
C ILE A 50 5.13 3.09 18.51
N LEU A 51 4.00 3.73 18.21
CA LEU A 51 2.72 3.48 18.86
C LEU A 51 1.95 2.42 18.07
N ARG A 52 1.59 1.33 18.74
CA ARG A 52 0.87 0.20 18.14
C ARG A 52 -0.60 0.25 18.55
N VAL A 53 -1.45 0.78 17.69
CA VAL A 53 -2.87 1.07 17.97
C VAL A 53 -3.80 0.34 16.99
N ARG A 54 -5.12 0.48 17.14
CA ARG A 54 -6.05 0.08 16.08
C ARG A 54 -5.91 1.06 14.92
N ASP A 55 -6.12 0.58 13.70
CA ASP A 55 -6.07 1.40 12.49
C ASP A 55 -7.05 2.56 12.54
N ASP A 56 -8.26 2.34 13.04
CA ASP A 56 -9.31 3.37 13.16
C ASP A 56 -8.89 4.55 14.05
N ASP A 57 -7.97 4.34 15.02
CA ASP A 57 -7.47 5.39 15.90
C ASP A 57 -6.37 6.25 15.24
N ILE A 58 -5.68 5.73 14.22
CA ILE A 58 -4.48 6.35 13.64
C ILE A 58 -4.77 7.72 13.01
N PRO A 59 -5.81 7.90 12.17
CA PRO A 59 -6.10 9.20 11.57
C PRO A 59 -6.30 10.28 12.63
N GLY A 60 -7.08 9.99 13.68
CA GLY A 60 -7.33 10.92 14.76
C GLY A 60 -6.07 11.27 15.56
N LEU A 61 -5.26 10.26 15.90
CA LEU A 61 -3.99 10.50 16.60
C LEU A 61 -3.04 11.43 15.81
N VAL A 62 -3.06 11.37 14.49
CA VAL A 62 -2.25 12.26 13.63
C VAL A 62 -2.90 13.64 13.52
N MET A 63 -4.18 13.71 13.18
CA MET A 63 -4.91 14.99 13.00
C MET A 63 -4.97 15.82 14.28
N ASP A 64 -5.08 15.16 15.44
CA ASP A 64 -5.13 15.79 16.76
C ASP A 64 -3.72 16.05 17.34
N GLY A 65 -2.65 15.76 16.58
CA GLY A 65 -1.26 16.02 16.95
C GLY A 65 -0.71 15.17 18.09
N VAL A 66 -1.36 14.05 18.43
CA VAL A 66 -0.93 13.11 19.49
C VAL A 66 0.33 12.34 19.06
N VAL A 67 0.43 12.01 17.77
CA VAL A 67 1.62 11.46 17.11
C VAL A 67 2.04 12.34 15.95
N ASP A 68 3.31 12.22 15.55
CA ASP A 68 3.86 13.02 14.47
C ASP A 68 3.53 12.40 13.10
N LEU A 69 3.61 11.07 12.99
CA LEU A 69 3.35 10.31 11.77
C LEU A 69 2.39 9.15 12.00
N GLY A 70 1.73 8.68 10.93
CA GLY A 70 0.90 7.47 10.94
C GLY A 70 1.02 6.66 9.65
N ILE A 71 1.13 5.34 9.75
CA ILE A 71 0.96 4.42 8.62
C ILE A 71 -0.47 3.88 8.64
N ILE A 72 -1.24 4.18 7.60
CA ILE A 72 -2.69 3.91 7.55
C ILE A 72 -3.17 3.55 6.15
N GLY A 73 -4.27 2.83 6.04
CA GLY A 73 -4.95 2.60 4.76
C GLY A 73 -5.70 3.85 4.30
N GLU A 74 -5.56 4.22 3.03
CA GLU A 74 -6.27 5.37 2.44
C GLU A 74 -7.80 5.29 2.65
N ASN A 75 -8.37 4.08 2.69
CA ASN A 75 -9.78 3.85 2.97
C ASN A 75 -10.19 4.32 4.37
N VAL A 76 -9.41 3.99 5.41
CA VAL A 76 -9.71 4.38 6.80
C VAL A 76 -9.49 5.88 6.95
N LEU A 77 -8.40 6.40 6.37
CA LEU A 77 -8.08 7.81 6.38
C LEU A 77 -9.19 8.67 5.75
N GLU A 78 -9.61 8.34 4.52
CA GLU A 78 -10.65 9.10 3.83
C GLU A 78 -12.02 8.99 4.50
N GLU A 79 -12.36 7.81 5.03
CA GLU A 79 -13.62 7.63 5.76
C GLU A 79 -13.69 8.54 6.99
N GLU A 80 -12.61 8.58 7.79
CA GLU A 80 -12.55 9.42 8.98
C GLU A 80 -12.52 10.92 8.63
N LEU A 81 -11.85 11.32 7.54
CA LEU A 81 -11.88 12.70 7.05
C LEU A 81 -13.28 13.14 6.66
N LEU A 82 -14.03 12.29 5.96
CA LEU A 82 -15.40 12.61 5.57
C LEU A 82 -16.34 12.64 6.79
N ASN A 83 -16.13 11.76 7.76
CA ASN A 83 -16.85 11.76 9.03
C ASN A 83 -16.64 13.08 9.79
N ARG A 84 -15.39 13.47 10.08
CA ARG A 84 -15.07 14.72 10.78
C ARG A 84 -15.60 15.97 10.05
N ARG A 85 -15.46 16.02 8.72
CA ARG A 85 -16.02 17.12 7.91
C ARG A 85 -17.55 17.17 7.98
N ALA A 86 -18.22 16.02 8.03
CA ALA A 86 -19.67 15.96 8.21
C ALA A 86 -20.11 16.47 9.60
N GLN A 87 -19.22 16.40 10.59
CA GLN A 87 -19.42 16.95 11.94
C GLN A 87 -19.03 18.43 12.07
N GLY A 88 -18.55 19.05 10.98
CA GLY A 88 -18.16 20.46 10.96
C GLY A 88 -16.74 20.74 11.43
N GLU A 89 -15.90 19.70 11.57
CA GLU A 89 -14.48 19.86 11.86
C GLU A 89 -13.67 20.18 10.59
N ASP A 90 -12.49 20.78 10.76
CA ASP A 90 -11.49 21.01 9.72
C ASP A 90 -10.22 20.16 9.97
N PRO A 91 -10.28 18.83 9.77
CA PRO A 91 -9.14 17.95 10.02
C PRO A 91 -8.00 18.21 9.02
N ARG A 92 -6.78 18.37 9.53
CA ARG A 92 -5.58 18.69 8.74
C ARG A 92 -4.46 17.68 8.96
N TYR A 93 -3.77 17.36 7.88
CA TYR A 93 -2.61 16.47 7.85
C TYR A 93 -1.91 16.61 6.48
N PHE A 94 -0.71 16.07 6.36
CA PHE A 94 0.01 15.97 5.10
C PHE A 94 0.19 14.50 4.71
N THR A 95 -0.16 14.14 3.47
CA THR A 95 0.23 12.85 2.90
C THR A 95 1.68 12.95 2.44
N LEU A 96 2.59 12.26 3.13
CA LEU A 96 4.00 12.25 2.76
C LEU A 96 4.31 11.25 1.66
N ARG A 97 3.70 10.06 1.74
CA ARG A 97 4.02 8.99 0.80
C ARG A 97 2.91 7.96 0.70
N ARG A 98 2.53 7.62 -0.52
CA ARG A 98 1.78 6.38 -0.80
C ARG A 98 2.74 5.20 -0.80
N LEU A 99 2.41 4.13 -0.09
CA LEU A 99 3.23 2.94 0.07
C LEU A 99 2.86 1.86 -0.96
N ASP A 100 3.72 0.88 -1.14
CA ASP A 100 3.61 -0.19 -2.15
C ASP A 100 2.74 -1.38 -1.71
N PHE A 101 2.34 -1.44 -0.44
CA PHE A 101 1.53 -2.51 0.15
C PHE A 101 0.12 -2.05 0.59
N GLY A 102 -0.66 -2.98 1.13
CA GLY A 102 -2.02 -2.71 1.61
C GLY A 102 -3.05 -2.49 0.51
N GLY A 103 -2.78 -2.97 -0.72
CA GLY A 103 -3.66 -2.79 -1.87
C GLY A 103 -5.02 -3.47 -1.71
N CYS A 104 -6.09 -2.67 -1.80
CA CYS A 104 -7.46 -3.14 -1.85
C CYS A 104 -8.35 -2.14 -2.61
N ARG A 105 -9.61 -2.50 -2.82
CA ARG A 105 -10.63 -1.63 -3.41
C ARG A 105 -11.90 -1.73 -2.59
N LEU A 106 -12.61 -0.62 -2.42
CA LEU A 106 -13.94 -0.59 -1.86
C LEU A 106 -14.93 -0.80 -3.00
N SER A 107 -15.79 -1.80 -2.87
CA SER A 107 -16.63 -2.24 -3.97
C SER A 107 -18.04 -2.55 -3.51
N LEU A 108 -18.99 -2.24 -4.38
CA LEU A 108 -20.36 -2.68 -4.26
C LEU A 108 -20.44 -4.15 -4.67
N ALA A 109 -21.19 -4.93 -3.90
CA ALA A 109 -21.49 -6.32 -4.22
C ALA A 109 -22.95 -6.65 -3.92
N THR A 110 -23.55 -7.47 -4.77
CA THR A 110 -24.93 -7.94 -4.67
C THR A 110 -24.96 -9.47 -4.58
N PRO A 111 -26.04 -10.10 -4.09
CA PRO A 111 -26.27 -11.52 -4.28
C PRO A 111 -26.07 -11.93 -5.74
N ILE A 112 -25.48 -13.11 -5.97
CA ILE A 112 -25.15 -13.61 -7.32
C ILE A 112 -26.39 -13.64 -8.23
N ASP A 113 -27.54 -14.01 -7.67
CA ASP A 113 -28.81 -14.14 -8.40
C ASP A 113 -29.54 -12.80 -8.60
N GLU A 114 -29.05 -11.70 -8.02
CA GLU A 114 -29.64 -10.37 -8.23
C GLU A 114 -29.16 -9.77 -9.56
N ALA A 115 -30.12 -9.34 -10.38
CA ALA A 115 -29.84 -8.64 -11.64
C ALA A 115 -29.11 -7.32 -11.36
N TRP A 116 -28.11 -7.00 -12.19
CA TRP A 116 -27.34 -5.77 -12.08
C TRP A 116 -27.37 -5.01 -13.40
N ASP A 117 -28.06 -3.87 -13.40
CA ASP A 117 -28.15 -2.95 -14.55
C ASP A 117 -27.36 -1.65 -14.28
N GLY A 118 -26.34 -1.73 -13.42
CA GLY A 118 -25.53 -0.61 -12.99
C GLY A 118 -25.99 0.01 -11.66
N PRO A 119 -25.32 1.09 -11.21
CA PRO A 119 -25.53 1.67 -9.88
C PRO A 119 -26.98 2.07 -9.58
N LEU A 120 -27.76 2.47 -10.60
CA LEU A 120 -29.15 2.90 -10.41
C LEU A 120 -30.06 1.79 -9.84
N SER A 121 -29.70 0.51 -10.02
CA SER A 121 -30.39 -0.63 -9.41
C SER A 121 -30.37 -0.59 -7.86
N LEU A 122 -29.47 0.20 -7.27
CA LEU A 122 -29.38 0.40 -5.82
C LEU A 122 -30.26 1.54 -5.29
N ASN A 123 -31.01 2.23 -6.14
CA ASN A 123 -31.82 3.36 -5.70
C ASN A 123 -32.91 2.93 -4.71
N GLY A 124 -32.89 3.53 -3.52
CA GLY A 124 -33.78 3.24 -2.39
C GLY A 124 -33.44 1.94 -1.62
N LYS A 125 -32.44 1.18 -2.07
CA LYS A 125 -32.00 -0.07 -1.44
C LYS A 125 -31.28 0.18 -0.11
N ARG A 126 -31.25 -0.84 0.74
CA ARG A 126 -30.45 -0.85 1.96
C ARG A 126 -29.09 -1.47 1.67
N ILE A 127 -28.01 -0.77 2.00
CA ILE A 127 -26.64 -1.20 1.72
C ILE A 127 -25.87 -1.33 3.04
N ALA A 128 -25.33 -2.52 3.30
CA ALA A 128 -24.47 -2.75 4.47
C ALA A 128 -23.02 -2.34 4.18
N THR A 129 -22.38 -1.63 5.10
CA THR A 129 -20.99 -1.18 4.92
C THR A 129 -20.34 -0.77 6.24
N SER A 130 -19.01 -0.83 6.30
CA SER A 130 -18.19 -0.15 7.31
C SER A 130 -17.71 1.24 6.87
N TYR A 131 -18.02 1.65 5.62
CA TYR A 131 -17.55 2.89 4.98
C TYR A 131 -18.73 3.76 4.48
N PRO A 132 -19.65 4.17 5.37
CA PRO A 132 -20.86 4.90 4.98
C PRO A 132 -20.58 6.23 4.27
N HIS A 133 -19.52 6.95 4.63
CA HIS A 133 -19.22 8.25 4.06
C HIS A 133 -18.61 8.13 2.66
N LEU A 134 -17.68 7.20 2.43
CA LEU A 134 -17.17 6.89 1.10
C LEU A 134 -18.29 6.40 0.17
N LEU A 135 -19.16 5.51 0.66
CA LEU A 135 -20.33 5.04 -0.07
C LEU A 135 -21.28 6.20 -0.42
N LYS A 136 -21.61 7.03 0.57
CA LYS A 136 -22.47 8.20 0.37
C LYS A 136 -21.89 9.15 -0.66
N ARG A 137 -20.59 9.47 -0.58
CA ARG A 137 -19.90 10.32 -1.56
C ARG A 137 -20.05 9.80 -2.99
N TYR A 138 -19.89 8.49 -3.19
CA TYR A 138 -20.06 7.87 -4.50
C TYR A 138 -21.51 7.93 -5.01
N LEU A 139 -22.48 7.56 -4.16
CA LEU A 139 -23.90 7.51 -4.56
C LEU A 139 -24.50 8.90 -4.78
N ASP A 140 -24.10 9.90 -3.98
CA ASP A 140 -24.49 11.29 -4.17
C ASP A 140 -24.04 11.82 -5.54
N GLN A 141 -22.82 11.51 -5.97
CA GLN A 141 -22.30 11.88 -7.30
C GLN A 141 -23.11 11.25 -8.45
N LYS A 142 -23.82 10.16 -8.17
CA LYS A 142 -24.70 9.48 -9.12
C LYS A 142 -26.18 9.85 -8.95
N GLY A 143 -26.53 10.67 -7.96
CA GLY A 143 -27.92 11.01 -7.64
C GLY A 143 -28.75 9.83 -7.10
N ILE A 144 -28.09 8.85 -6.47
CA ILE A 144 -28.74 7.62 -5.98
C ILE A 144 -29.00 7.75 -4.48
N SER A 145 -30.26 7.54 -4.08
CA SER A 145 -30.62 7.47 -2.66
C SER A 145 -30.42 6.06 -2.13
N PHE A 146 -30.00 5.90 -0.88
CA PHE A 146 -29.86 4.59 -0.24
C PHE A 146 -30.14 4.66 1.26
N LYS A 147 -30.41 3.51 1.88
CA LYS A 147 -30.48 3.35 3.34
C LYS A 147 -29.19 2.70 3.81
N SER A 148 -28.41 3.40 4.63
CA SER A 148 -27.19 2.82 5.19
C SER A 148 -27.49 1.80 6.29
N CYS A 149 -26.79 0.66 6.26
CA CYS A 149 -26.70 -0.30 7.35
C CYS A 149 -25.24 -0.36 7.80
N LEU A 150 -24.88 0.43 8.80
CA LEU A 150 -23.51 0.47 9.32
C LEU A 150 -23.20 -0.84 10.07
N LEU A 151 -22.09 -1.48 9.70
CA LEU A 151 -21.54 -2.66 10.38
C LEU A 151 -20.06 -2.44 10.68
N ASN A 152 -19.56 -2.93 11.82
CA ASN A 152 -18.14 -2.83 12.22
C ASN A 152 -17.32 -4.08 11.81
N GLY A 153 -17.77 -4.78 10.77
CA GLY A 153 -17.21 -6.04 10.28
C GLY A 153 -18.29 -7.07 9.95
N SER A 154 -17.89 -8.16 9.30
CA SER A 154 -18.81 -9.19 8.78
C SER A 154 -19.88 -8.57 7.86
N VAL A 155 -19.48 -7.67 6.97
CA VAL A 155 -20.42 -7.02 6.06
C VAL A 155 -20.99 -8.03 5.06
N GLU A 156 -20.18 -9.03 4.68
CA GLU A 156 -20.50 -10.09 3.72
C GLU A 156 -21.70 -10.96 4.12
N VAL A 157 -22.06 -11.04 5.42
CA VAL A 157 -23.20 -11.84 5.87
C VAL A 157 -24.53 -11.07 5.83
N ALA A 158 -24.49 -9.75 5.67
CA ALA A 158 -25.66 -8.88 5.82
C ALA A 158 -26.82 -9.22 4.86
N PRO A 159 -26.59 -9.53 3.57
CA PRO A 159 -27.68 -9.89 2.66
C PRO A 159 -28.36 -11.19 3.06
N ARG A 160 -27.57 -12.22 3.40
CA ARG A 160 -28.10 -13.53 3.83
C ARG A 160 -28.85 -13.43 5.17
N ALA A 161 -28.44 -12.52 6.04
CA ALA A 161 -29.12 -12.23 7.30
C ALA A 161 -30.39 -11.37 7.13
N GLY A 162 -30.71 -10.92 5.90
CA GLY A 162 -31.84 -10.02 5.63
C GLY A 162 -31.64 -8.60 6.17
N LEU A 163 -30.40 -8.20 6.45
CA LEU A 163 -30.07 -6.88 6.99
C LEU A 163 -29.93 -5.82 5.90
N ALA A 164 -29.55 -6.21 4.69
CA ALA A 164 -29.35 -5.31 3.55
C ALA A 164 -29.64 -6.02 2.22
N ASP A 165 -29.91 -5.24 1.17
CA ASP A 165 -30.09 -5.76 -0.20
C ASP A 165 -28.73 -5.96 -0.90
N ALA A 166 -27.77 -5.08 -0.62
CA ALA A 166 -26.41 -5.11 -1.16
C ALA A 166 -25.39 -4.75 -0.08
N ILE A 167 -24.12 -4.88 -0.42
CA ILE A 167 -23.02 -4.46 0.45
C ILE A 167 -22.06 -3.51 -0.25
N CYS A 168 -21.30 -2.76 0.54
CA CYS A 168 -20.13 -2.02 0.11
C CYS A 168 -18.98 -2.35 1.07
N ASP A 169 -17.99 -3.11 0.62
CA ASP A 169 -16.90 -3.55 1.49
C ASP A 169 -15.55 -3.66 0.75
N LEU A 170 -14.48 -3.81 1.51
CA LEU A 170 -13.12 -3.93 0.99
C LEU A 170 -12.89 -5.30 0.33
N VAL A 171 -12.40 -5.27 -0.90
CA VAL A 171 -12.06 -6.42 -1.71
C VAL A 171 -10.57 -6.40 -2.05
N SER A 172 -9.88 -7.48 -1.70
CA SER A 172 -8.54 -7.77 -2.23
C SER A 172 -8.64 -8.77 -3.39
N THR A 173 -8.94 -10.04 -3.09
CA THR A 173 -9.03 -11.12 -4.08
C THR A 173 -10.44 -11.42 -4.58
N GLY A 174 -11.48 -11.07 -3.80
CA GLY A 174 -12.88 -11.43 -4.10
C GLY A 174 -13.36 -12.71 -3.41
N ALA A 175 -12.46 -13.50 -2.82
CA ALA A 175 -12.80 -14.80 -2.23
C ALA A 175 -13.87 -14.73 -1.13
N THR A 176 -13.87 -13.68 -0.29
CA THR A 176 -14.88 -13.48 0.75
C THR A 176 -16.27 -13.26 0.16
N LEU A 177 -16.38 -12.54 -0.96
CA LEU A 177 -17.65 -12.31 -1.64
C LEU A 177 -18.19 -13.63 -2.21
N GLU A 178 -17.34 -14.35 -2.94
CA GLU A 178 -17.69 -15.64 -3.53
C GLU A 178 -18.16 -16.65 -2.46
N ALA A 179 -17.44 -16.76 -1.35
CA ALA A 179 -17.79 -17.64 -0.23
C ALA A 179 -19.14 -17.32 0.42
N ASN A 180 -19.67 -16.11 0.23
CA ASN A 180 -20.95 -15.66 0.77
C ASN A 180 -22.03 -15.49 -0.30
N GLY A 181 -21.81 -16.00 -1.52
CA GLY A 181 -22.80 -15.92 -2.60
C GLY A 181 -23.00 -14.50 -3.13
N LEU A 182 -21.95 -13.68 -3.09
CA LEU A 182 -21.95 -12.30 -3.56
C LEU A 182 -21.10 -12.15 -4.82
N ARG A 183 -21.53 -11.27 -5.71
CA ARG A 183 -20.79 -10.84 -6.91
C ARG A 183 -20.37 -9.40 -6.73
N GLU A 184 -19.08 -9.13 -6.94
CA GLU A 184 -18.59 -7.75 -7.07
C GLU A 184 -19.15 -7.12 -8.34
N VAL A 185 -19.77 -5.94 -8.22
CA VAL A 185 -20.48 -5.30 -9.33
C VAL A 185 -19.92 -3.94 -9.74
N GLU A 186 -19.29 -3.21 -8.82
CA GLU A 186 -18.77 -1.87 -9.09
C GLU A 186 -17.68 -1.46 -8.09
N VAL A 187 -16.59 -0.87 -8.58
CA VAL A 187 -15.50 -0.37 -7.75
C VAL A 187 -15.69 1.12 -7.50
N ILE A 188 -15.85 1.52 -6.24
CA ILE A 188 -16.14 2.92 -5.89
C ILE A 188 -14.93 3.67 -5.34
N TYR A 189 -13.92 2.95 -4.83
CA TYR A 189 -12.71 3.54 -4.28
C TYR A 189 -11.54 2.55 -4.34
N ARG A 190 -10.31 3.05 -4.51
CA ARG A 190 -9.08 2.23 -4.50
C ARG A 190 -8.17 2.72 -3.39
N SER A 191 -7.63 1.78 -2.62
CA SER A 191 -6.85 2.09 -1.44
C SER A 191 -5.52 1.33 -1.43
N LYS A 192 -4.49 2.00 -0.93
CA LYS A 192 -3.22 1.44 -0.46
C LYS A 192 -2.89 2.00 0.92
N ALA A 193 -1.85 1.47 1.55
CA ALA A 193 -1.27 2.11 2.71
C ALA A 193 -0.59 3.43 2.32
N CYS A 194 -0.59 4.40 3.22
CA CYS A 194 0.12 5.67 3.09
C CYS A 194 0.75 6.07 4.44
N LEU A 195 1.80 6.89 4.35
CA LEU A 195 2.41 7.60 5.47
C LEU A 195 1.86 9.03 5.49
N ILE A 196 1.25 9.40 6.60
CA ILE A 196 0.74 10.74 6.87
C ILE A 196 1.52 11.41 8.01
N GLN A 197 1.51 12.75 8.02
CA GLN A 197 2.10 13.60 9.04
C GLN A 197 1.06 14.56 9.60
N ARG A 198 1.14 14.85 10.90
CA ARG A 198 0.28 15.84 11.55
C ARG A 198 0.49 17.25 10.98
N ASP A 199 -0.54 18.08 11.04
CA ASP A 199 -0.37 19.51 10.78
C ASP A 199 0.34 20.22 11.96
N GLY A 200 0.77 21.46 11.72
CA GLY A 200 1.35 22.35 12.73
C GLY A 200 2.88 22.26 12.85
N GLU A 201 3.41 23.03 13.81
CA GLU A 201 4.86 23.18 14.00
C GLU A 201 5.56 21.86 14.37
N MET A 202 6.73 21.62 13.80
CA MET A 202 7.57 20.45 14.04
C MET A 202 8.98 20.93 14.39
N GLU A 203 9.56 20.37 15.45
CA GLU A 203 10.96 20.64 15.79
C GLU A 203 11.88 20.26 14.60
N GLU A 204 12.89 21.09 14.34
CA GLU A 204 13.81 20.89 13.20
C GLU A 204 14.47 19.50 13.23
N SER A 205 14.85 19.03 14.41
CA SER A 205 15.44 17.70 14.62
C SER A 205 14.50 16.56 14.19
N LYS A 206 13.20 16.69 14.45
CA LYS A 206 12.18 15.74 13.99
C LYS A 206 11.99 15.83 12.49
N GLN A 207 11.92 17.04 11.93
CA GLN A 207 11.74 17.20 10.49
C GLN A 207 12.92 16.60 9.70
N GLN A 208 14.16 16.84 10.13
CA GLN A 208 15.35 16.20 9.55
C GLN A 208 15.29 14.67 9.64
N LEU A 209 14.74 14.12 10.73
CA LEU A 209 14.55 12.68 10.88
C LEU A 209 13.47 12.15 9.94
N ILE A 210 12.36 12.88 9.77
CA ILE A 210 11.29 12.56 8.81
C ILE A 210 11.87 12.52 7.40
N ASP A 211 12.60 13.55 6.98
CA ASP A 211 13.20 13.63 5.64
C ASP A 211 14.14 12.44 5.39
N LYS A 212 14.97 12.11 6.37
CA LYS A 212 15.85 10.92 6.33
C LYS A 212 15.06 9.61 6.21
N LEU A 213 13.94 9.49 6.91
CA LEU A 213 13.06 8.32 6.79
C LEU A 213 12.40 8.26 5.41
N LEU A 214 11.97 9.39 4.84
CA LEU A 214 11.36 9.44 3.51
C LEU A 214 12.34 8.96 2.43
N THR A 215 13.61 9.40 2.46
CA THR A 215 14.65 8.88 1.55
C THR A 215 14.81 7.37 1.68
N ARG A 216 14.78 6.84 2.90
CA ARG A 216 14.91 5.39 3.14
C ARG A 216 13.69 4.61 2.69
N ILE A 217 12.49 5.14 2.92
CA ILE A 217 11.23 4.54 2.46
C ILE A 217 11.21 4.48 0.94
N GLN A 218 11.59 5.58 0.26
CA GLN A 218 11.76 5.60 -1.20
C GLN A 218 12.70 4.50 -1.67
N GLY A 219 13.90 4.41 -1.07
CA GLY A 219 14.89 3.40 -1.44
C GLY A 219 14.45 1.95 -1.20
N VAL A 220 13.63 1.70 -0.18
CA VAL A 220 13.06 0.37 0.10
C VAL A 220 11.96 0.01 -0.89
N ILE A 221 11.05 0.95 -1.21
CA ILE A 221 9.97 0.74 -2.18
C ILE A 221 10.57 0.46 -3.56
N GLN A 222 11.50 1.30 -4.00
CA GLN A 222 12.14 1.16 -5.30
C GLN A 222 12.91 -0.17 -5.43
N ALA A 223 13.57 -0.61 -4.36
CA ALA A 223 14.27 -1.90 -4.34
C ALA A 223 13.31 -3.10 -4.49
N ARG A 224 12.08 -3.04 -3.96
CA ARG A 224 11.08 -4.11 -4.10
C ARG A 224 10.58 -4.24 -5.54
N GLU A 225 10.37 -3.11 -6.20
CA GLU A 225 9.93 -3.03 -7.60
C GLU A 225 11.06 -3.36 -8.59
N SER A 226 12.31 -3.24 -8.16
CA SER A 226 13.49 -3.50 -8.98
C SER A 226 14.03 -4.93 -8.85
N LYS A 227 14.78 -5.37 -9.86
CA LYS A 227 15.52 -6.65 -9.85
C LYS A 227 16.93 -6.44 -10.37
N TYR A 228 17.89 -7.07 -9.70
CA TYR A 228 19.24 -7.18 -10.25
C TYR A 228 19.28 -8.35 -11.23
N ILE A 229 19.69 -8.08 -12.45
CA ILE A 229 19.75 -9.07 -13.52
C ILE A 229 21.21 -9.18 -13.96
N MET A 230 21.71 -10.42 -13.95
CA MET A 230 23.00 -10.76 -14.54
C MET A 230 22.79 -11.81 -15.62
N MET A 231 23.46 -11.69 -16.75
CA MET A 231 23.44 -12.71 -17.80
C MET A 231 24.69 -12.64 -18.67
N HIS A 232 24.89 -13.67 -19.48
CA HIS A 232 25.75 -13.59 -20.66
C HIS A 232 24.90 -13.22 -21.87
N ALA A 233 25.33 -12.24 -22.66
CA ALA A 233 24.66 -11.81 -23.89
C ALA A 233 25.63 -11.86 -25.08
N PRO A 234 25.18 -12.23 -26.29
CA PRO A 234 26.01 -12.10 -27.49
C PRO A 234 26.37 -10.65 -27.76
N THR A 235 27.64 -10.36 -28.01
CA THR A 235 28.14 -9.00 -28.24
C THR A 235 27.42 -8.34 -29.42
N GLU A 236 27.07 -9.11 -30.45
CA GLU A 236 26.38 -8.62 -31.66
C GLU A 236 24.89 -8.32 -31.45
N ARG A 237 24.25 -8.87 -30.40
CA ARG A 237 22.83 -8.68 -30.06
C ARG A 237 22.63 -7.83 -28.81
N LEU A 238 23.69 -7.21 -28.29
CA LEU A 238 23.68 -6.53 -26.99
C LEU A 238 22.61 -5.44 -26.91
N ASP A 239 22.47 -4.61 -27.95
CA ASP A 239 21.48 -3.53 -27.97
C ASP A 239 20.04 -4.06 -27.96
N GLU A 240 19.77 -5.17 -28.65
CA GLU A 240 18.46 -5.85 -28.62
C GLU A 240 18.14 -6.42 -27.24
N VAL A 241 19.16 -6.97 -26.56
CA VAL A 241 19.05 -7.47 -25.18
C VAL A 241 18.77 -6.32 -24.20
N ILE A 242 19.47 -5.18 -24.33
CA ILE A 242 19.25 -4.00 -23.49
C ILE A 242 17.84 -3.44 -23.69
N ALA A 243 17.35 -3.40 -24.93
CA ALA A 243 16.02 -2.88 -25.24
C ALA A 243 14.87 -3.67 -24.59
N LEU A 244 15.08 -4.95 -24.26
CA LEU A 244 14.10 -5.79 -23.55
C LEU A 244 14.04 -5.54 -22.04
N LEU A 245 15.01 -4.79 -21.49
CA LEU A 245 15.20 -4.63 -20.05
C LEU A 245 15.18 -3.14 -19.69
N PRO A 246 14.01 -2.54 -19.40
CA PRO A 246 13.96 -1.18 -18.89
C PRO A 246 14.66 -1.13 -17.52
N GLY A 247 15.56 -0.17 -17.35
CA GLY A 247 16.36 0.02 -16.15
C GLY A 247 16.69 1.48 -15.91
N ALA A 248 17.19 1.79 -14.71
CA ALA A 248 17.52 3.16 -14.31
C ALA A 248 18.81 3.67 -14.98
N GLU A 249 19.78 2.80 -15.20
CA GLU A 249 21.11 3.12 -15.75
C GLU A 249 21.51 2.20 -16.91
N ARG A 250 22.59 2.56 -17.61
CA ARG A 250 23.20 1.67 -18.60
C ARG A 250 23.76 0.43 -17.91
N PRO A 251 23.65 -0.76 -18.52
CA PRO A 251 24.22 -1.97 -17.95
C PRO A 251 25.75 -1.87 -17.83
N THR A 252 26.29 -2.52 -16.80
CA THR A 252 27.72 -2.79 -16.70
C THR A 252 28.06 -4.00 -17.58
N ILE A 253 29.01 -3.82 -18.49
CA ILE A 253 29.45 -4.84 -19.44
C ILE A 253 30.87 -5.30 -19.10
N LEU A 254 31.05 -6.60 -18.93
CA LEU A 254 32.32 -7.24 -18.59
C LEU A 254 32.71 -8.27 -19.67
N PRO A 255 33.99 -8.37 -20.06
CA PRO A 255 34.45 -9.42 -20.97
C PRO A 255 34.42 -10.79 -20.29
N LEU A 256 34.15 -11.84 -21.07
CA LEU A 256 34.20 -13.23 -20.59
C LEU A 256 35.57 -13.86 -20.87
N ALA A 257 36.07 -14.62 -19.89
CA ALA A 257 37.35 -15.31 -20.03
C ALA A 257 37.27 -16.40 -21.13
N GLY A 258 38.08 -16.26 -22.18
CA GLY A 258 38.13 -17.23 -23.28
C GLY A 258 36.97 -17.14 -24.28
N ASP A 259 36.09 -16.13 -24.17
CA ASP A 259 34.96 -15.95 -25.08
C ASP A 259 34.85 -14.48 -25.51
N GLN A 260 35.09 -14.23 -26.80
CA GLN A 260 35.01 -12.89 -27.40
C GLN A 260 33.65 -12.60 -28.04
N GLN A 261 32.79 -13.61 -28.20
CA GLN A 261 31.49 -13.49 -28.85
C GLN A 261 30.38 -13.12 -27.86
N ARG A 262 30.64 -13.25 -26.55
CA ARG A 262 29.70 -12.93 -25.48
C ARG A 262 30.33 -12.03 -24.43
N VAL A 263 29.47 -11.29 -23.74
CA VAL A 263 29.80 -10.44 -22.60
C VAL A 263 28.95 -10.82 -21.40
N ALA A 264 29.47 -10.61 -20.19
CA ALA A 264 28.64 -10.59 -18.99
C ALA A 264 28.00 -9.20 -18.84
N MET A 265 26.68 -9.17 -18.74
CA MET A 265 25.88 -7.97 -18.55
C MET A 265 25.27 -8.00 -17.16
N HIS A 266 25.47 -6.91 -16.41
CA HIS A 266 24.90 -6.70 -15.09
C HIS A 266 24.06 -5.41 -15.11
N MET A 267 22.83 -5.48 -14.62
CA MET A 267 21.96 -4.31 -14.58
C MET A 267 20.90 -4.39 -13.49
N VAL A 268 20.32 -3.23 -13.17
CA VAL A 268 19.10 -3.13 -12.37
C VAL A 268 17.95 -2.82 -13.32
N SER A 269 16.98 -3.73 -13.39
CA SER A 269 15.70 -3.44 -14.03
C SER A 269 14.75 -2.82 -13.01
N SER A 270 14.08 -1.75 -13.40
CA SER A 270 13.08 -1.05 -12.59
C SER A 270 11.72 -1.77 -12.58
N GLU A 271 11.61 -2.89 -13.29
CA GLU A 271 10.37 -3.65 -13.43
C GLU A 271 10.58 -5.10 -13.00
N THR A 272 9.46 -5.78 -12.72
CA THR A 272 9.48 -7.22 -12.50
C THR A 272 9.75 -7.92 -13.83
N LEU A 273 10.77 -8.77 -13.84
CA LEU A 273 11.09 -9.57 -15.02
C LEU A 273 10.15 -10.76 -15.15
N PHE A 274 9.30 -10.74 -16.19
CA PHE A 274 8.38 -11.83 -16.49
C PHE A 274 9.05 -12.96 -17.29
N TRP A 275 8.42 -14.15 -17.27
CA TRP A 275 8.91 -15.32 -18.00
C TRP A 275 8.99 -15.07 -19.51
N GLU A 276 8.03 -14.33 -20.06
CA GLU A 276 7.99 -13.94 -21.47
C GLU A 276 9.22 -13.11 -21.86
N THR A 277 9.71 -12.24 -20.97
CA THR A 277 10.93 -11.47 -21.22
C THR A 277 12.16 -12.37 -21.14
N MET A 278 12.20 -13.30 -20.18
CA MET A 278 13.28 -14.31 -20.07
C MET A 278 13.37 -15.20 -21.31
N GLU A 279 12.24 -15.60 -21.88
CA GLU A 279 12.17 -16.40 -23.11
C GLU A 279 12.68 -15.61 -24.32
N LYS A 280 12.30 -14.34 -24.46
CA LYS A 280 12.83 -13.45 -25.51
C LYS A 280 14.34 -13.26 -25.40
N LEU A 281 14.86 -13.04 -24.19
CA LEU A 281 16.30 -12.93 -23.95
C LEU A 281 17.03 -14.20 -24.37
N LYS A 282 16.50 -15.38 -24.02
CA LYS A 282 17.06 -16.66 -24.44
C LYS A 282 17.03 -16.85 -25.96
N ALA A 283 15.96 -16.40 -26.63
CA ALA A 283 15.85 -16.43 -28.09
C ALA A 283 16.88 -15.53 -28.78
N LEU A 284 17.29 -14.42 -28.14
CA LEU A 284 18.40 -13.57 -28.59
C LEU A 284 19.79 -14.15 -28.29
N GLY A 285 19.88 -15.34 -27.68
CA GLY A 285 21.13 -16.00 -27.34
C GLY A 285 21.68 -15.66 -25.95
N ALA A 286 20.90 -14.97 -25.10
CA ALA A 286 21.29 -14.77 -23.71
C ALA A 286 21.30 -16.10 -22.94
N SER A 287 22.24 -16.23 -22.01
CA SER A 287 22.44 -17.43 -21.18
C SER A 287 22.86 -17.06 -19.76
N SER A 288 22.82 -18.03 -18.83
CA SER A 288 23.15 -17.80 -17.41
C SER A 288 22.38 -16.63 -16.78
N ILE A 289 21.11 -16.45 -17.16
CA ILE A 289 20.29 -15.34 -16.69
C ILE A 289 19.90 -15.58 -15.22
N LEU A 290 20.43 -14.75 -14.34
CA LEU A 290 20.13 -14.72 -12.91
C LEU A 290 19.31 -13.47 -12.58
N VAL A 291 18.23 -13.66 -11.84
CA VAL A 291 17.37 -12.58 -11.34
C VAL A 291 17.44 -12.62 -9.82
N LEU A 292 17.98 -11.56 -9.23
CA LEU A 292 18.24 -11.45 -7.81
C LEU A 292 17.38 -10.32 -7.21
N PRO A 293 16.77 -10.54 -6.02
CA PRO A 293 16.06 -9.47 -5.34
C PRO A 293 17.04 -8.40 -4.82
N ILE A 294 16.60 -7.14 -4.83
CA ILE A 294 17.35 -6.03 -4.24
C ILE A 294 16.76 -5.74 -2.86
N GLU A 295 17.62 -5.66 -1.83
CA GLU A 295 17.14 -5.39 -0.47
C GLU A 295 16.86 -3.90 -0.23
N LYS A 296 17.76 -3.04 -0.70
CA LYS A 296 17.71 -1.57 -0.58
C LYS A 296 18.45 -0.95 -1.76
N MET A 297 17.98 0.22 -2.18
CA MET A 297 18.61 1.02 -3.22
C MET A 297 18.71 2.47 -2.76
N MET A 298 19.73 3.18 -3.24
CA MET A 298 19.90 4.61 -3.03
C MET A 298 20.52 5.17 -4.30
N GLU A 299 19.86 6.16 -4.88
CA GLU A 299 20.34 6.95 -6.02
C GLU A 299 20.97 8.26 -5.51
#